data_AF-A0A2W5VGA2-F1
#
_entry.id   AF-A0A2W5VGA2-F1
#
_cell.length_a   1.000
_cell.length_b   1.000
_cell.length_c   1.000
_cell.angle_alpha   90.00
_cell.angle_beta   90.00
_cell.angle_gamma   90.00
#
_symmetry.space_group_name_H-M   'P 1'
#
loop_
_entity.id
_entity.type
_entity.pdbx_description
1 polymer ?
#
loop_
_entity_poly.entity_id
_entity_poly.type
_entity_poly.pdbx_seq_one_letter_code
_entity_poly.pdbx_strand_id
1 'polypeptide(L)'
;MLRMPRVAARRVGGRMPVGGRGRERWWRARGRAAHVPQRCGPGHRLQLLRAGRGVGHARRVRPRHTERAAVRAARTAQRQRRGAAARRVRHVSRARADHHPGSDDRVARRARAGPQPRRDVGDGGRATTRPACADGVGPRGAPHVDHALRGAVRPQDHAGDRRHAGGAMKKPLESFWNFWLAPADVAPAATLRIGTAAVGLAQLAMVWSSLTMLYGNFGLVQWRVIDVAREGVMPGLSRLAIAVAPLGVSSAMVVHAVFALYGCTLVALGVGLLPRFSAAAALLTHLVASNSGALAVYGFDTLLHAALFYLVVMPSAGRWSVDRWRGAAEASPTWLGRLGLRALQVHLCLVYLNAGLSKASGDQWWSGEALWRALRSPQFEQVDLALLAEWPLVLQAGCWLTLFIECGYAFVIWVPSLRRPWLLATIALHAGIAVFMGLWLFSALMVVLNVACFWVSAAPAPTAPPVLPTEQAPSAEPAS
;
A
#
# COMPACT_ATOMS: atom_id res chain seq x y z
N MET A 1 4.19 -52.35 -32.17
CA MET A 1 2.71 -52.47 -32.22
C MET A 1 2.25 -53.33 -31.04
N LEU A 2 1.59 -52.77 -30.03
CA LEU A 2 0.97 -53.52 -28.92
C LEU A 2 -0.29 -52.80 -28.44
N ARG A 3 -1.27 -53.56 -27.93
CA ARG A 3 -2.70 -53.18 -27.87
C ARG A 3 -3.09 -52.40 -26.61
N MET A 4 -3.99 -51.42 -26.79
CA MET A 4 -4.82 -50.84 -25.72
C MET A 4 -5.92 -51.82 -25.28
N PRO A 5 -6.26 -51.93 -23.98
CA PRO A 5 -7.45 -52.65 -23.53
C PRO A 5 -8.70 -51.75 -23.56
N ARG A 6 -9.82 -52.29 -24.05
CA ARG A 6 -11.14 -51.67 -23.98
C ARG A 6 -11.78 -51.94 -22.61
N VAL A 7 -12.30 -50.91 -21.93
CA VAL A 7 -13.20 -51.08 -20.78
C VAL A 7 -14.65 -50.94 -21.24
N ALA A 8 -15.49 -51.90 -20.86
CA ALA A 8 -16.88 -52.02 -21.32
C ALA A 8 -17.85 -51.23 -20.43
N ALA A 9 -18.83 -50.56 -21.05
CA ALA A 9 -19.93 -49.92 -20.34
C ALA A 9 -20.96 -50.96 -19.87
N ARG A 10 -21.21 -51.04 -18.56
CA ARG A 10 -22.37 -51.76 -18.00
C ARG A 10 -23.53 -50.79 -17.77
N ARG A 11 -24.63 -50.98 -18.49
CA ARG A 11 -25.95 -50.44 -18.09
C ARG A 11 -26.48 -51.27 -16.91
N VAL A 12 -26.98 -50.60 -15.87
CA VAL A 12 -27.88 -51.19 -14.89
C VAL A 12 -29.06 -50.23 -14.74
N GLY A 13 -30.27 -50.71 -15.03
CA GLY A 13 -31.51 -50.00 -14.72
C GLY A 13 -32.02 -50.42 -13.35
N GLY A 14 -32.50 -49.46 -12.56
CA GLY A 14 -33.11 -49.68 -11.24
C GLY A 14 -34.17 -48.61 -10.99
N ARG A 15 -35.31 -48.99 -10.41
CA ARG A 15 -36.53 -48.16 -10.32
C ARG A 15 -36.48 -47.15 -9.17
N MET A 16 -37.21 -46.04 -9.36
CA MET A 16 -37.63 -45.10 -8.31
C MET A 16 -38.45 -45.79 -7.21
N PRO A 17 -38.40 -45.26 -5.98
CA PRO A 17 -39.57 -45.14 -5.10
C PRO A 17 -39.96 -43.67 -4.90
N VAL A 18 -41.26 -43.43 -4.68
CA VAL A 18 -41.89 -42.12 -4.54
C VAL A 18 -42.12 -41.77 -3.06
N GLY A 19 -41.90 -40.50 -2.69
CA GLY A 19 -42.61 -39.84 -1.58
C GLY A 19 -41.75 -39.36 -0.40
N GLY A 20 -41.88 -38.07 -0.03
CA GLY A 20 -41.19 -37.52 1.15
C GLY A 20 -41.17 -35.99 1.24
N ARG A 21 -42.32 -35.37 1.54
CA ARG A 21 -42.53 -33.91 1.68
C ARG A 21 -41.54 -33.26 2.66
N GLY A 22 -40.90 -32.12 2.34
CA GLY A 22 -40.11 -31.40 3.36
C GLY A 22 -39.36 -30.10 3.00
N ARG A 23 -40.07 -28.96 2.95
CA ARG A 23 -39.57 -27.59 3.27
C ARG A 23 -38.51 -26.93 2.35
N GLU A 24 -38.93 -26.52 1.15
CA GLU A 24 -38.39 -25.28 0.55
C GLU A 24 -39.19 -24.06 1.03
N ARG A 25 -38.58 -23.12 1.78
CA ARG A 25 -39.17 -21.81 2.11
C ARG A 25 -38.13 -20.74 2.48
N TRP A 26 -37.41 -20.16 1.51
CA TRP A 26 -36.88 -18.80 1.65
C TRP A 26 -36.87 -18.09 0.27
N TRP A 27 -37.19 -16.79 0.27
CA TRP A 27 -37.11 -15.85 -0.86
C TRP A 27 -38.18 -15.90 -1.97
N ARG A 28 -39.40 -15.46 -1.61
CA ARG A 28 -40.25 -14.63 -2.52
C ARG A 28 -40.79 -13.41 -1.77
N ALA A 29 -40.21 -12.22 -1.98
CA ALA A 29 -40.87 -10.94 -1.73
C ALA A 29 -40.13 -9.76 -2.37
N ARG A 30 -40.62 -9.30 -3.54
CA ARG A 30 -40.77 -7.90 -4.02
C ARG A 30 -40.62 -7.85 -5.54
N GLY A 31 -41.76 -7.93 -6.24
CA GLY A 31 -41.85 -7.47 -7.62
C GLY A 31 -42.20 -5.98 -7.68
N ARG A 32 -41.78 -5.31 -8.74
CA ARG A 32 -42.60 -4.33 -9.46
C ARG A 32 -42.32 -4.52 -10.95
N ALA A 33 -43.38 -4.81 -11.71
CA ALA A 33 -43.30 -4.93 -13.16
C ALA A 33 -43.36 -3.55 -13.82
N ALA A 34 -42.69 -3.42 -14.97
CA ALA A 34 -42.99 -2.44 -15.99
C ALA A 34 -43.04 -3.19 -17.33
N HIS A 35 -44.19 -3.12 -18.01
CA HIS A 35 -44.45 -3.76 -19.31
C HIS A 35 -44.12 -2.79 -20.47
N VAL A 36 -44.40 -3.23 -21.72
CA VAL A 36 -44.48 -2.45 -23.00
C VAL A 36 -43.18 -2.51 -23.84
N PRO A 37 -43.21 -2.84 -25.16
CA PRO A 37 -43.19 -4.25 -25.58
C PRO A 37 -42.22 -4.57 -26.75
N GLN A 38 -42.11 -5.85 -27.12
CA GLN A 38 -41.47 -6.26 -28.37
C GLN A 38 -42.39 -6.06 -29.58
N ARG A 39 -41.81 -5.71 -30.74
CA ARG A 39 -42.39 -5.96 -32.08
C ARG A 39 -41.33 -6.54 -33.01
N CYS A 40 -41.71 -7.56 -33.77
CA CYS A 40 -40.92 -8.14 -34.85
C CYS A 40 -41.30 -7.51 -36.19
N GLY A 41 -40.39 -7.51 -37.17
CA GLY A 41 -40.70 -7.15 -38.56
C GLY A 41 -39.42 -6.93 -39.41
N PRO A 42 -39.33 -7.39 -40.67
CA PRO A 42 -38.03 -7.82 -41.20
C PRO A 42 -37.50 -7.09 -42.45
N GLY A 43 -36.18 -7.23 -42.67
CA GLY A 43 -35.56 -7.26 -44.00
C GLY A 43 -35.00 -5.94 -44.54
N HIS A 44 -33.73 -5.96 -44.99
CA HIS A 44 -33.39 -5.81 -46.41
C HIS A 44 -31.93 -6.25 -46.69
N ARG A 45 -31.63 -6.52 -47.96
CA ARG A 45 -30.46 -7.29 -48.45
C ARG A 45 -29.14 -6.50 -48.50
N LEU A 46 -28.04 -7.26 -48.59
CA LEU A 46 -26.76 -6.80 -49.15
C LEU A 46 -26.94 -6.15 -50.53
N GLN A 47 -26.09 -5.17 -50.84
CA GLN A 47 -25.54 -5.03 -52.19
C GLN A 47 -24.08 -4.55 -52.15
N LEU A 48 -23.22 -5.32 -52.84
CA LEU A 48 -21.85 -4.95 -53.18
C LEU A 48 -21.88 -3.92 -54.31
N LEU A 49 -20.93 -2.99 -54.34
CA LEU A 49 -20.41 -2.44 -55.59
C LEU A 49 -18.89 -2.19 -55.50
N ARG A 50 -18.20 -2.57 -56.58
CA ARG A 50 -16.75 -2.46 -56.79
C ARG A 50 -16.45 -1.29 -57.75
N ALA A 51 -15.17 -0.93 -57.79
CA ALA A 51 -14.46 -0.22 -58.87
C ALA A 51 -14.50 1.32 -58.88
N GLY A 52 -13.37 1.91 -59.28
CA GLY A 52 -13.16 3.35 -59.43
C GLY A 52 -11.74 3.80 -59.07
N ARG A 53 -10.75 3.55 -59.94
CA ARG A 53 -9.45 4.25 -59.87
C ARG A 53 -9.66 5.70 -60.34
N GLY A 54 -9.09 6.67 -59.62
CA GLY A 54 -9.10 8.07 -60.05
C GLY A 54 -8.05 8.89 -59.29
N VAL A 55 -6.98 9.31 -59.96
CA VAL A 55 -5.99 10.24 -59.43
C VAL A 55 -6.52 11.66 -59.56
N GLY A 56 -6.49 12.45 -58.48
CA GLY A 56 -6.92 13.85 -58.51
C GLY A 56 -6.47 14.64 -57.29
N HIS A 57 -5.83 15.79 -57.51
CA HIS A 57 -5.39 16.70 -56.44
C HIS A 57 -6.57 17.27 -55.63
N ALA A 58 -6.53 17.16 -54.30
CA ALA A 58 -7.50 17.77 -53.41
C ALA A 58 -6.93 19.03 -52.73
N ARG A 59 -7.49 20.20 -53.07
CA ARG A 59 -7.19 21.50 -52.44
C ARG A 59 -7.57 21.50 -50.95
N ARG A 60 -6.83 22.25 -50.12
CA ARG A 60 -7.17 22.49 -48.70
C ARG A 60 -8.55 23.15 -48.56
N VAL A 61 -9.52 22.43 -47.99
CA VAL A 61 -10.84 22.98 -47.63
C VAL A 61 -10.75 23.70 -46.28
N ARG A 62 -11.16 24.98 -46.22
CA ARG A 62 -11.33 25.71 -44.94
C ARG A 62 -12.60 25.22 -44.22
N PRO A 63 -12.59 25.03 -42.89
CA PRO A 63 -13.78 24.64 -42.13
C PRO A 63 -14.86 25.73 -42.17
N ARG A 64 -16.13 25.30 -42.29
CA ARG A 64 -17.30 26.17 -42.47
C ARG A 64 -17.69 26.89 -41.16
N HIS A 65 -18.41 28.01 -41.29
CA HIS A 65 -18.79 28.90 -40.19
C HIS A 65 -19.52 28.23 -39.00
N THR A 66 -20.20 27.10 -39.24
CA THR A 66 -20.97 26.35 -38.24
C THR A 66 -20.13 25.84 -37.06
N GLU A 67 -18.90 25.39 -37.32
CA GLU A 67 -18.02 24.83 -36.28
C GLU A 67 -17.55 25.90 -35.28
N ARG A 68 -17.28 27.12 -35.78
CA ARG A 68 -16.95 28.27 -34.93
C ARG A 68 -18.12 28.73 -34.07
N ALA A 69 -19.36 28.57 -34.54
CA ALA A 69 -20.56 28.86 -33.75
C ALA A 69 -20.76 27.85 -32.62
N ALA A 70 -20.59 26.55 -32.90
CA ALA A 70 -20.67 25.48 -31.89
C ALA A 70 -19.63 25.65 -30.77
N VAL A 71 -18.37 25.94 -31.12
CA VAL A 71 -17.29 26.19 -30.13
C VAL A 71 -17.57 27.45 -29.29
N ARG A 72 -18.19 28.49 -29.86
CA ARG A 72 -18.61 29.68 -29.09
C ARG A 72 -19.74 29.33 -28.11
N ALA A 73 -20.79 28.63 -28.57
CA ALA A 73 -21.91 28.22 -27.72
C ALA A 73 -21.46 27.36 -26.52
N ALA A 74 -20.58 26.39 -26.74
CA ALA A 74 -20.01 25.54 -25.68
C ALA A 74 -19.24 26.36 -24.62
N ARG A 75 -18.43 27.34 -25.05
CA ARG A 75 -17.70 28.24 -24.13
C ARG A 75 -18.64 29.13 -23.30
N THR A 76 -19.74 29.60 -23.88
CA THR A 76 -20.75 30.40 -23.16
C THR A 76 -21.45 29.57 -22.09
N ALA A 77 -21.90 28.36 -22.43
CA ALA A 77 -22.53 27.43 -21.48
C ALA A 77 -21.61 27.06 -20.32
N GLN A 78 -20.31 26.84 -20.58
CA GLN A 78 -19.32 26.52 -19.55
C GLN A 78 -19.04 27.72 -18.61
N ARG A 79 -19.05 28.96 -19.12
CA ARG A 79 -18.99 30.18 -18.28
C ARG A 79 -20.22 30.34 -17.40
N GLN A 80 -21.42 30.10 -17.92
CA GLN A 80 -22.66 30.17 -17.14
C GLN A 80 -22.68 29.14 -15.99
N ARG A 81 -22.28 27.88 -16.25
CA ARG A 81 -22.17 26.84 -15.20
C ARG A 81 -21.18 27.21 -14.09
N ARG A 82 -20.02 27.78 -14.43
CA ARG A 82 -19.05 28.29 -13.42
C ARG A 82 -19.61 29.46 -12.61
N GLY A 83 -20.34 30.38 -13.25
CA GLY A 83 -21.02 31.49 -12.57
C GLY A 83 -22.09 31.03 -11.58
N ALA A 84 -22.88 30.01 -11.93
CA ALA A 84 -23.90 29.43 -11.05
C ALA A 84 -23.29 28.74 -9.81
N ALA A 85 -22.19 27.99 -10.00
CA ALA A 85 -21.45 27.36 -8.90
C ALA A 85 -20.91 28.41 -7.90
N ALA A 86 -20.28 29.49 -8.40
CA ALA A 86 -19.77 30.57 -7.56
C ALA A 86 -20.86 31.30 -6.76
N ARG A 87 -22.08 31.43 -7.30
CA ARG A 87 -23.23 32.02 -6.58
C ARG A 87 -23.76 31.10 -5.47
N ARG A 88 -23.79 29.78 -5.68
CA ARG A 88 -24.19 28.82 -4.62
C ARG A 88 -23.23 28.85 -3.41
N VAL A 89 -21.92 28.90 -3.66
CA VAL A 89 -20.92 28.99 -2.56
C VAL A 89 -21.12 30.26 -1.74
N ARG A 90 -21.34 31.43 -2.38
CA ARG A 90 -21.59 32.70 -1.65
C ARG A 90 -22.89 32.71 -0.84
N HIS A 91 -23.95 32.01 -1.29
CA HIS A 91 -25.20 31.92 -0.53
C HIS A 91 -25.05 31.08 0.74
N VAL A 92 -24.33 29.96 0.67
CA VAL A 92 -24.05 29.11 1.85
C VAL A 92 -23.13 29.83 2.85
N SER A 93 -22.20 30.67 2.38
CA SER A 93 -21.35 31.50 3.25
C SER A 93 -22.12 32.61 3.98
N ARG A 94 -23.13 33.22 3.36
CA ARG A 94 -23.96 34.26 4.03
C ARG A 94 -24.91 33.67 5.06
N ALA A 95 -25.55 32.53 4.76
CA ALA A 95 -26.47 31.87 5.68
C ALA A 95 -25.84 31.35 7.00
N ARG A 96 -24.50 31.41 7.13
CA ARG A 96 -23.78 31.10 8.38
C ARG A 96 -23.31 32.35 9.16
N ALA A 97 -23.49 33.55 8.64
CA ALA A 97 -23.07 34.79 9.29
C ALA A 97 -24.19 35.44 10.14
N ASP A 98 -25.45 35.14 9.85
CA ASP A 98 -26.61 35.85 10.40
C ASP A 98 -27.22 35.20 11.67
N HIS A 99 -26.45 34.40 12.41
CA HIS A 99 -26.87 33.80 13.69
C HIS A 99 -25.88 34.12 14.82
N HIS A 100 -26.15 35.21 15.52
CA HIS A 100 -25.46 35.62 16.74
C HIS A 100 -26.52 36.05 17.78
N PRO A 101 -26.72 35.28 18.86
CA PRO A 101 -27.65 35.66 19.93
C PRO A 101 -26.92 36.34 21.10
N GLY A 102 -27.04 37.66 21.15
CA GLY A 102 -27.02 38.47 22.38
C GLY A 102 -28.17 39.47 22.27
N SER A 103 -28.78 39.98 23.34
CA SER A 103 -28.42 39.95 24.76
C SER A 103 -29.66 40.32 25.60
N ASP A 104 -29.66 39.97 26.90
CA ASP A 104 -30.40 40.60 28.02
C ASP A 104 -31.95 40.75 27.92
N ASP A 105 -32.75 40.58 28.98
CA ASP A 105 -32.57 41.23 30.27
C ASP A 105 -33.38 40.60 31.44
N ARG A 106 -32.81 40.73 32.65
CA ARG A 106 -33.42 40.78 34.01
C ARG A 106 -34.82 40.17 34.28
N VAL A 107 -34.84 39.16 35.16
CA VAL A 107 -35.70 39.17 36.37
C VAL A 107 -34.89 38.73 37.59
N ALA A 108 -34.87 39.54 38.64
CA ALA A 108 -34.25 39.21 39.93
C ALA A 108 -35.28 39.28 41.07
N ARG A 109 -35.38 38.21 41.88
CA ARG A 109 -35.90 38.14 43.28
C ARG A 109 -35.66 36.70 43.78
N ARG A 110 -34.68 36.48 44.66
CA ARG A 110 -34.79 36.46 46.14
C ARG A 110 -35.50 35.22 46.73
N ALA A 111 -34.69 34.42 47.42
CA ALA A 111 -34.86 33.94 48.81
C ALA A 111 -35.33 32.48 49.11
N ARG A 112 -34.48 31.81 49.92
CA ARG A 112 -34.72 30.85 51.03
C ARG A 112 -34.70 29.32 50.81
N ALA A 113 -34.03 28.70 51.78
CA ALA A 113 -34.16 27.35 52.37
C ALA A 113 -33.52 26.13 51.67
N GLY A 114 -32.81 25.31 52.47
CA GLY A 114 -32.34 23.96 52.14
C GLY A 114 -33.40 22.89 52.50
N PRO A 115 -33.02 21.61 52.79
CA PRO A 115 -31.99 21.27 53.79
C PRO A 115 -31.06 20.07 53.45
N GLN A 116 -30.11 19.79 54.36
CA GLN A 116 -29.41 18.50 54.49
C GLN A 116 -30.27 17.45 55.21
N PRO A 117 -29.87 16.16 55.11
CA PRO A 117 -29.59 15.33 56.29
C PRO A 117 -28.10 14.87 56.30
N ARG A 118 -27.37 14.74 57.42
CA ARG A 118 -27.59 14.04 58.72
C ARG A 118 -27.70 12.50 58.56
N ARG A 119 -27.15 11.67 59.46
CA ARG A 119 -26.11 11.79 60.52
C ARG A 119 -25.74 10.35 60.97
N ASP A 120 -24.73 10.24 61.85
CA ASP A 120 -24.54 9.26 62.96
C ASP A 120 -23.03 8.93 63.06
N VAL A 121 -22.27 9.23 64.13
CA VAL A 121 -22.41 8.96 65.58
C VAL A 121 -22.29 7.45 65.87
N GLY A 122 -21.29 6.95 66.62
CA GLY A 122 -20.12 7.59 67.24
C GLY A 122 -19.35 6.63 68.17
N ASP A 123 -18.53 7.21 69.06
CA ASP A 123 -18.04 6.63 70.33
C ASP A 123 -16.88 5.57 70.35
N GLY A 124 -16.16 5.53 71.48
CA GLY A 124 -15.12 4.56 71.86
C GLY A 124 -13.68 4.88 71.41
N GLY A 125 -12.63 4.92 72.26
CA GLY A 125 -12.57 4.82 73.73
C GLY A 125 -11.46 3.89 74.25
N ARG A 126 -10.54 4.46 75.06
CA ARG A 126 -9.56 3.81 75.98
C ARG A 126 -8.31 3.09 75.41
N ALA A 127 -7.29 3.06 76.28
CA ALA A 127 -5.99 2.41 76.13
C ALA A 127 -5.73 1.40 77.27
N THR A 128 -4.92 0.35 77.00
CA THR A 128 -4.24 -0.59 77.94
C THR A 128 -3.33 -1.58 77.17
N THR A 129 -2.29 -2.27 77.69
CA THR A 129 -1.25 -1.97 78.72
C THR A 129 -0.08 -2.99 78.61
N ARG A 130 1.15 -2.53 78.29
CA ARG A 130 2.48 -3.12 78.70
C ARG A 130 2.85 -4.57 78.24
N PRO A 131 4.10 -5.08 78.45
CA PRO A 131 5.36 -4.46 78.96
C PRO A 131 6.67 -4.72 78.12
N ALA A 132 7.79 -4.05 78.53
CA ALA A 132 9.24 -4.42 78.56
C ALA A 132 9.93 -5.28 77.45
N CYS A 133 11.24 -5.17 77.13
CA CYS A 133 12.46 -4.78 77.88
C CYS A 133 13.42 -3.87 77.04
N ALA A 134 14.23 -2.96 77.63
CA ALA A 134 15.70 -3.05 77.91
C ALA A 134 16.62 -3.24 76.65
N ASP A 135 17.74 -2.55 76.40
CA ASP A 135 18.54 -1.51 77.11
C ASP A 135 19.31 -0.63 76.08
N GLY A 136 19.86 0.55 76.48
CA GLY A 136 20.84 1.29 75.63
C GLY A 136 20.97 2.82 75.83
N VAL A 137 21.83 3.24 76.76
CA VAL A 137 22.39 4.62 76.99
C VAL A 137 22.76 5.33 75.67
N GLY A 138 22.49 6.61 75.34
CA GLY A 138 22.65 7.91 76.05
C GLY A 138 23.89 8.68 75.50
N PRO A 139 24.12 10.01 75.67
CA PRO A 139 23.29 11.17 76.09
C PRO A 139 23.19 12.30 75.00
N ARG A 140 22.06 13.01 74.86
CA ARG A 140 21.74 14.39 75.35
C ARG A 140 22.76 15.53 75.07
N GLY A 141 22.28 16.61 74.46
CA GLY A 141 22.91 17.95 74.44
C GLY A 141 22.07 19.01 73.72
N ALA A 142 21.37 19.86 74.48
CA ALA A 142 20.54 20.99 74.03
C ALA A 142 20.26 21.92 75.23
N PRO A 143 19.67 23.12 75.08
CA PRO A 143 19.78 24.12 74.01
C PRO A 143 20.22 25.50 74.59
N HIS A 144 20.32 26.56 73.78
CA HIS A 144 19.98 27.92 74.25
C HIS A 144 19.56 28.84 73.09
N VAL A 145 18.85 29.92 73.44
CA VAL A 145 17.85 30.59 72.60
C VAL A 145 18.25 32.03 72.24
N ASP A 146 17.91 32.42 71.00
CA ASP A 146 17.74 33.74 70.39
C ASP A 146 18.44 35.00 70.95
N HIS A 147 19.04 35.76 70.04
CA HIS A 147 18.81 37.20 69.96
C HIS A 147 18.67 37.67 68.50
N ALA A 148 17.79 38.64 68.28
CA ALA A 148 17.25 38.97 66.97
C ALA A 148 17.84 40.25 66.33
N LEU A 149 17.60 40.37 65.02
CA LEU A 149 17.50 41.62 64.22
C LEU A 149 18.75 42.51 64.04
N ARG A 150 19.37 42.36 62.87
CA ARG A 150 19.80 43.38 61.88
C ARG A 150 20.15 42.58 60.60
N GLY A 151 19.67 42.85 59.40
CA GLY A 151 19.20 44.12 58.85
C GLY A 151 20.01 44.42 57.58
N ALA A 152 19.83 43.63 56.51
CA ALA A 152 20.52 43.82 55.23
C ALA A 152 19.59 43.45 54.06
N VAL A 153 19.08 44.46 53.37
CA VAL A 153 18.29 44.29 52.14
C VAL A 153 19.24 43.96 50.99
N ARG A 154 18.92 42.91 50.22
CA ARG A 154 19.38 42.75 48.83
C ARG A 154 18.19 42.44 47.92
N PRO A 155 18.17 42.91 46.66
CA PRO A 155 17.00 42.80 45.81
C PRO A 155 16.74 41.35 45.39
N GLN A 156 15.47 40.96 45.30
CA GLN A 156 15.08 39.77 44.55
C GLN A 156 15.05 40.13 43.07
N ASP A 157 16.06 39.69 42.32
CA ASP A 157 16.02 39.72 40.87
C ASP A 157 14.95 38.74 40.36
N HIS A 158 13.76 39.26 40.08
CA HIS A 158 12.73 38.55 39.31
C HIS A 158 13.12 38.47 37.83
N ALA A 159 14.24 37.82 37.54
CA ALA A 159 14.70 37.49 36.19
C ALA A 159 13.78 36.41 35.59
N GLY A 160 12.76 36.87 34.86
CA GLY A 160 11.56 36.11 34.53
C GLY A 160 11.75 34.69 33.99
N ASP A 161 11.01 33.77 34.60
CA ASP A 161 10.72 32.44 34.07
C ASP A 161 9.77 32.53 32.86
N ARG A 162 10.31 33.03 31.73
CA ARG A 162 9.64 33.06 30.41
C ARG A 162 10.24 32.04 29.44
N ARG A 163 10.83 30.97 29.97
CA ARG A 163 11.28 29.82 29.16
C ARG A 163 10.59 28.60 29.74
N HIS A 164 9.58 28.05 29.08
CA HIS A 164 9.25 26.61 29.03
C HIS A 164 8.06 26.32 28.09
N ALA A 165 7.16 27.28 27.83
CA ALA A 165 6.05 27.12 26.88
C ALA A 165 6.48 26.84 25.42
N GLY A 166 7.65 27.32 24.99
CA GLY A 166 8.16 27.16 23.62
C GLY A 166 8.86 25.83 23.31
N GLY A 167 9.02 24.93 24.29
CA GLY A 167 9.73 23.65 24.13
C GLY A 167 8.83 22.46 23.76
N ALA A 168 7.57 22.46 24.21
CA ALA A 168 6.66 21.32 24.06
C ALA A 168 6.33 20.99 22.59
N MET A 169 6.18 22.01 21.74
CA MET A 169 5.79 21.84 20.34
C MET A 169 6.96 21.53 19.39
N LYS A 170 8.22 21.69 19.85
CA LYS A 170 9.41 21.35 19.05
C LYS A 170 9.67 19.85 19.02
N LYS A 171 9.55 19.17 20.16
CA LYS A 171 9.76 17.72 20.29
C LYS A 171 8.95 16.84 19.31
N PRO A 172 7.63 17.04 19.08
CA PRO A 172 6.89 16.24 18.10
C PRO A 172 7.31 16.56 16.65
N LEU A 173 7.69 17.80 16.35
CA LEU A 173 8.16 18.20 15.02
C LEU A 173 9.54 17.60 14.70
N GLU A 174 10.46 17.62 15.67
CA GLU A 174 11.77 16.96 15.57
C GLU A 174 11.61 15.43 15.41
N SER A 175 10.72 14.80 16.18
CA SER A 175 10.40 13.37 16.05
C SER A 175 9.84 13.03 14.65
N PHE A 176 8.94 13.86 14.11
CA PHE A 176 8.42 13.72 12.76
C PHE A 176 9.54 13.79 11.70
N TRP A 177 10.40 14.81 11.75
CA TRP A 177 11.51 14.93 10.80
C TRP A 177 12.53 13.80 10.94
N ASN A 178 12.86 13.39 12.16
CA ASN A 178 13.74 12.25 12.41
C ASN A 178 13.15 10.94 11.87
N PHE A 179 11.83 10.73 11.97
CA PHE A 179 11.18 9.56 11.39
C PHE A 179 11.38 9.48 9.86
N TRP A 180 11.26 10.61 9.16
CA TRP A 180 11.33 10.70 7.69
C TRP A 180 12.73 10.89 7.10
N LEU A 181 13.63 11.58 7.79
CA LEU A 181 14.89 12.08 7.23
C LEU A 181 16.17 11.60 7.93
N ALA A 182 16.09 11.01 9.13
CA ALA A 182 17.30 10.51 9.82
C ALA A 182 18.04 9.50 8.93
N PRO A 183 19.37 9.61 8.73
CA PRO A 183 20.10 8.77 7.76
C PRO A 183 19.83 7.27 7.91
N ALA A 184 19.60 6.60 6.78
CA ALA A 184 19.32 5.17 6.70
C ALA A 184 20.49 4.40 6.12
N ASP A 185 20.77 3.23 6.69
CA ASP A 185 21.58 2.22 5.99
C ASP A 185 20.90 1.79 4.67
N VAL A 186 21.73 1.45 3.69
CA VAL A 186 21.34 1.10 2.32
C VAL A 186 21.01 -0.38 2.14
N ALA A 187 21.17 -1.22 3.18
CA ALA A 187 20.87 -2.66 3.10
C ALA A 187 19.41 -2.96 2.69
N PRO A 188 18.36 -2.31 3.25
CA PRO A 188 16.97 -2.48 2.76
C PRO A 188 16.82 -2.21 1.26
N ALA A 189 17.54 -1.20 0.75
CA ALA A 189 17.47 -0.80 -0.64
C ALA A 189 18.17 -1.80 -1.57
N ALA A 190 19.29 -2.38 -1.12
CA ALA A 190 19.96 -3.46 -1.83
C ALA A 190 19.13 -4.76 -1.83
N THR A 191 18.47 -5.10 -0.72
CA THR A 191 17.55 -6.25 -0.64
C THR A 191 16.35 -6.09 -1.56
N LEU A 192 15.71 -4.90 -1.58
CA LEU A 192 14.63 -4.62 -2.54
C LEU A 192 15.14 -4.76 -3.99
N ARG A 193 16.28 -4.14 -4.30
CA ARG A 193 16.90 -4.17 -5.63
C ARG A 193 17.10 -5.60 -6.16
N ILE A 194 17.74 -6.46 -5.35
CA ILE A 194 18.05 -7.84 -5.72
C ILE A 194 16.76 -8.68 -5.82
N GLY A 195 15.87 -8.58 -4.84
CA GLY A 195 14.62 -9.34 -4.83
C GLY A 195 13.67 -8.97 -5.96
N THR A 196 13.47 -7.67 -6.22
CA THR A 196 12.63 -7.18 -7.33
C THR A 196 13.21 -7.59 -8.69
N ALA A 197 14.53 -7.52 -8.85
CA ALA A 197 15.20 -8.00 -10.07
C ALA A 197 14.99 -9.52 -10.26
N ALA A 198 15.18 -10.33 -9.21
CA ALA A 198 15.01 -11.78 -9.27
C ALA A 198 13.57 -12.19 -9.63
N VAL A 199 12.55 -11.58 -9.00
CA VAL A 199 11.14 -11.90 -9.32
C VAL A 199 10.75 -11.41 -10.72
N GLY A 200 11.26 -10.27 -11.18
CA GLY A 200 11.07 -9.82 -12.57
C GLY A 200 11.71 -10.76 -13.60
N LEU A 201 12.89 -11.30 -13.31
CA LEU A 201 13.53 -12.31 -14.15
C LEU A 201 12.77 -13.64 -14.15
N ALA A 202 12.19 -14.03 -13.01
CA ALA A 202 11.30 -15.19 -12.94
C ALA A 202 10.02 -14.99 -13.80
N GLN A 203 9.39 -13.81 -13.75
CA GLN A 203 8.27 -13.47 -14.67
C GLN A 203 8.71 -13.63 -16.13
N LEU A 204 9.85 -13.02 -16.50
CA LEU A 204 10.36 -13.07 -17.86
C LEU A 204 10.59 -14.51 -18.32
N ALA A 205 11.22 -15.35 -17.50
CA ALA A 205 11.48 -16.75 -17.81
C ALA A 205 10.19 -17.57 -17.98
N MET A 206 9.19 -17.38 -17.11
CA MET A 206 7.88 -18.05 -17.21
C MET A 206 7.11 -17.67 -18.49
N VAL A 207 7.26 -16.43 -18.94
CA VAL A 207 6.51 -15.86 -20.09
C VAL A 207 7.26 -16.03 -21.42
N TRP A 208 8.58 -16.24 -21.40
CA TRP A 208 9.45 -16.17 -22.59
C TRP A 208 8.97 -17.00 -23.79
N SER A 209 8.60 -18.27 -23.57
CA SER A 209 8.10 -19.18 -24.61
C SER A 209 6.76 -18.76 -25.22
N SER A 210 5.98 -17.92 -24.51
CA SER A 210 4.63 -17.50 -24.87
C SER A 210 4.54 -16.02 -25.24
N LEU A 211 5.66 -15.32 -25.40
CA LEU A 211 5.71 -13.87 -25.65
C LEU A 211 4.86 -13.42 -26.85
N THR A 212 4.98 -14.10 -27.98
CA THR A 212 4.20 -13.77 -29.19
C THR A 212 2.72 -14.10 -29.05
N MET A 213 2.37 -15.12 -28.27
CA MET A 213 1.00 -15.51 -27.96
C MET A 213 0.31 -14.51 -27.03
N LEU A 214 1.01 -14.00 -26.02
CA LEU A 214 0.45 -13.11 -24.99
C LEU A 214 0.55 -11.62 -25.34
N TYR A 215 1.62 -11.21 -26.03
CA TYR A 215 1.95 -9.80 -26.29
C TYR A 215 2.13 -9.46 -27.77
N GLY A 216 1.99 -10.41 -28.70
CA GLY A 216 2.15 -10.18 -30.14
C GLY A 216 0.92 -9.57 -30.82
N ASN A 217 1.12 -8.95 -31.98
CA ASN A 217 0.04 -8.34 -32.78
C ASN A 217 -1.10 -9.31 -33.13
N PHE A 218 -0.76 -10.59 -33.32
CA PHE A 218 -1.68 -11.69 -33.62
C PHE A 218 -1.80 -12.69 -32.45
N GLY A 219 -1.51 -12.24 -31.22
CA GLY A 219 -1.70 -13.03 -30.00
C GLY A 219 -3.17 -13.22 -29.63
N LEU A 220 -3.40 -13.84 -28.46
CA LEU A 220 -4.74 -14.16 -27.93
C LEU A 220 -5.68 -12.94 -27.89
N VAL A 221 -5.13 -11.77 -27.58
CA VAL A 221 -5.82 -10.48 -27.77
C VAL A 221 -4.98 -9.61 -28.68
N GLN A 222 -5.50 -9.36 -29.88
CA GLN A 222 -4.81 -8.56 -30.89
C GLN A 222 -4.68 -7.10 -30.44
N TRP A 223 -3.54 -6.47 -30.75
CA TRP A 223 -3.26 -5.08 -30.40
C TRP A 223 -4.36 -4.10 -30.82
N ARG A 224 -5.01 -4.33 -31.98
CA ARG A 224 -6.13 -3.48 -32.43
C ARG A 224 -7.30 -3.43 -31.42
N VAL A 225 -7.57 -4.53 -30.71
CA VAL A 225 -8.61 -4.57 -29.67
C VAL A 225 -8.14 -3.84 -28.42
N ILE A 226 -6.89 -4.08 -28.01
CA ILE A 226 -6.27 -3.44 -26.85
C ILE A 226 -6.20 -1.91 -27.03
N ASP A 227 -5.75 -1.44 -28.19
CA ASP A 227 -5.61 -0.01 -28.49
C ASP A 227 -6.95 0.72 -28.63
N VAL A 228 -8.05 0.01 -28.94
CA VAL A 228 -9.42 0.57 -28.91
C VAL A 228 -9.96 0.66 -27.48
N ALA A 229 -9.61 -0.30 -26.61
CA ALA A 229 -9.98 -0.29 -25.20
C ALA A 229 -9.14 0.69 -24.36
N ARG A 230 -7.99 1.16 -24.86
CA ARG A 230 -7.08 2.06 -24.15
C ARG A 230 -7.36 3.53 -24.45
N GLU A 231 -7.72 4.27 -23.41
CA GLU A 231 -7.85 5.72 -23.49
C GLU A 231 -6.47 6.41 -23.52
N GLY A 232 -6.26 7.30 -24.50
CA GLY A 232 -5.15 8.25 -24.51
C GLY A 232 -3.87 7.82 -25.25
N VAL A 233 -2.75 8.46 -24.89
CA VAL A 233 -1.45 8.37 -25.61
C VAL A 233 -0.41 7.63 -24.77
N MET A 234 -0.80 6.50 -24.19
CA MET A 234 0.11 5.68 -23.39
C MET A 234 1.01 4.80 -24.31
N PRO A 235 2.30 4.61 -23.97
CA PRO A 235 3.20 3.79 -24.76
C PRO A 235 2.78 2.32 -24.75
N GLY A 236 3.20 1.55 -25.76
CA GLY A 236 2.82 0.14 -25.92
C GLY A 236 3.51 -0.47 -27.14
N LEU A 237 3.52 -1.81 -27.21
CA LEU A 237 4.23 -2.58 -28.23
C LEU A 237 3.71 -2.29 -29.65
N SER A 238 2.40 -2.04 -29.80
CA SER A 238 1.78 -1.65 -31.07
C SER A 238 2.35 -0.35 -31.63
N ARG A 239 2.44 0.68 -30.80
CA ARG A 239 2.96 2.00 -31.18
C ARG A 239 4.45 1.97 -31.46
N LEU A 240 5.21 1.20 -30.69
CA LEU A 240 6.63 0.96 -30.97
C LEU A 240 6.81 0.25 -32.31
N ALA A 241 6.04 -0.81 -32.57
CA ALA A 241 6.08 -1.54 -33.84
C ALA A 241 5.71 -0.66 -35.05
N ILE A 242 4.70 0.21 -34.92
CA ILE A 242 4.36 1.20 -35.97
C ILE A 242 5.52 2.19 -36.18
N ALA A 243 6.17 2.65 -35.11
CA ALA A 243 7.27 3.62 -35.20
C ALA A 243 8.54 3.05 -35.85
N VAL A 244 8.85 1.76 -35.64
CA VAL A 244 10.03 1.10 -36.25
C VAL A 244 9.73 0.34 -37.55
N ALA A 245 8.47 0.21 -37.96
CA ALA A 245 8.09 -0.43 -39.22
C ALA A 245 8.82 0.13 -40.46
N PRO A 246 9.09 1.45 -40.59
CA PRO A 246 9.89 1.99 -41.71
C PRO A 246 11.33 1.46 -41.79
N LEU A 247 11.85 0.90 -40.69
CA LEU A 247 13.19 0.30 -40.61
C LEU A 247 13.18 -1.21 -40.98
N GLY A 248 12.05 -1.74 -41.45
CA GLY A 248 11.89 -3.17 -41.79
C GLY A 248 11.77 -4.10 -40.59
N VAL A 249 11.66 -3.58 -39.36
CA VAL A 249 11.59 -4.39 -38.14
C VAL A 249 10.20 -4.99 -37.99
N SER A 250 10.12 -6.33 -37.87
CA SER A 250 8.84 -7.03 -37.71
C SER A 250 8.24 -6.83 -36.31
N SER A 251 6.91 -6.89 -36.20
CA SER A 251 6.21 -6.75 -34.91
C SER A 251 6.63 -7.81 -33.89
N ALA A 252 6.94 -9.04 -34.33
CA ALA A 252 7.48 -10.09 -33.48
C ALA A 252 8.89 -9.76 -32.96
N MET A 253 9.75 -9.15 -33.80
CA MET A 253 11.07 -8.69 -33.39
C MET A 253 10.97 -7.62 -32.29
N VAL A 254 10.00 -6.69 -32.40
CA VAL A 254 9.77 -5.64 -31.39
C VAL A 254 9.38 -6.22 -30.03
N VAL A 255 8.51 -7.23 -29.98
CA VAL A 255 8.17 -7.90 -28.72
C VAL A 255 9.41 -8.49 -28.07
N HIS A 256 10.17 -9.33 -28.79
CA HIS A 256 11.38 -9.95 -28.24
C HIS A 256 12.44 -8.91 -27.85
N ALA A 257 12.64 -7.85 -28.63
CA ALA A 257 13.60 -6.79 -28.32
C ALA A 257 13.24 -6.03 -27.04
N VAL A 258 11.95 -5.70 -26.82
CA VAL A 258 11.49 -5.03 -25.59
C VAL A 258 11.64 -5.95 -24.37
N PHE A 259 11.29 -7.23 -24.49
CA PHE A 259 11.43 -8.19 -23.38
C PHE A 259 12.88 -8.61 -23.12
N ALA A 260 13.75 -8.64 -24.15
CA ALA A 260 15.19 -8.80 -23.97
C ALA A 260 15.81 -7.58 -23.27
N LEU A 261 15.42 -6.36 -23.66
CA LEU A 261 15.84 -5.14 -22.96
C LEU A 261 15.36 -5.12 -21.49
N TYR A 262 14.13 -5.56 -21.23
CA TYR A 262 13.63 -5.77 -19.87
C TYR A 262 14.51 -6.76 -19.09
N GLY A 263 14.83 -7.93 -19.66
CA GLY A 263 15.75 -8.90 -19.04
C GLY A 263 17.13 -8.34 -18.75
N CYS A 264 17.77 -7.69 -19.72
CA CYS A 264 19.09 -7.08 -19.56
C CYS A 264 19.09 -5.98 -18.48
N THR A 265 18.04 -5.16 -18.42
CA THR A 265 17.92 -4.08 -17.41
C THR A 265 17.61 -4.61 -16.02
N LEU A 266 16.87 -5.71 -15.90
CA LEU A 266 16.71 -6.44 -14.64
C LEU A 266 18.00 -7.10 -14.17
N VAL A 267 18.79 -7.73 -15.05
CA VAL A 267 20.10 -8.28 -14.69
C VAL A 267 21.03 -7.16 -14.20
N ALA A 268 21.11 -6.04 -14.95
CA ALA A 268 21.89 -4.88 -14.56
C ALA A 268 21.43 -4.30 -13.20
N LEU A 269 20.12 -4.23 -12.96
CA LEU A 269 19.54 -3.83 -11.66
C LEU A 269 19.94 -4.80 -10.54
N GLY A 270 19.82 -6.11 -10.77
CA GLY A 270 20.13 -7.17 -9.80
C GLY A 270 21.60 -7.21 -9.38
N VAL A 271 22.53 -7.06 -10.33
CA VAL A 271 23.97 -6.91 -10.01
C VAL A 271 24.33 -5.50 -9.53
N GLY A 272 23.45 -4.52 -9.72
CA GLY A 272 23.65 -3.14 -9.26
C GLY A 272 24.63 -2.36 -10.12
N LEU A 273 24.53 -2.53 -11.43
CA LEU A 273 25.15 -1.69 -12.45
C LEU A 273 24.17 -0.54 -12.78
N LEU A 274 24.59 0.70 -12.55
CA LEU A 274 23.80 1.92 -12.77
C LEU A 274 22.34 1.80 -12.27
N PRO A 275 22.09 1.37 -11.01
CA PRO A 275 20.81 0.78 -10.62
C PRO A 275 19.60 1.70 -10.76
N ARG A 276 19.77 3.04 -10.67
CA ARG A 276 18.68 3.99 -10.97
C ARG A 276 18.27 3.99 -12.44
N PHE A 277 19.23 3.95 -13.35
CA PHE A 277 18.98 3.89 -14.80
C PHE A 277 18.41 2.52 -15.18
N SER A 278 19.00 1.45 -14.64
CA SER A 278 18.53 0.07 -14.82
C SER A 278 17.09 -0.11 -14.29
N ALA A 279 16.76 0.46 -13.12
CA ALA A 279 15.38 0.49 -12.61
C ALA A 279 14.42 1.30 -13.49
N ALA A 280 14.86 2.45 -14.02
CA ALA A 280 14.02 3.29 -14.89
C ALA A 280 13.75 2.61 -16.23
N ALA A 281 14.76 1.97 -16.83
CA ALA A 281 14.62 1.22 -18.07
C ALA A 281 13.77 -0.06 -17.89
N ALA A 282 13.95 -0.78 -16.78
CA ALA A 282 13.10 -1.90 -16.40
C ALA A 282 11.63 -1.47 -16.16
N LEU A 283 11.42 -0.33 -15.47
CA LEU A 283 10.09 0.25 -15.25
C LEU A 283 9.41 0.62 -16.57
N LEU A 284 10.12 1.30 -17.49
CA LEU A 284 9.57 1.72 -18.77
C LEU A 284 9.24 0.53 -19.69
N THR A 285 10.10 -0.47 -19.74
CA THR A 285 9.86 -1.70 -20.54
C THR A 285 8.72 -2.53 -19.96
N HIS A 286 8.65 -2.69 -18.63
CA HIS A 286 7.53 -3.37 -17.95
C HIS A 286 6.21 -2.59 -18.10
N LEU A 287 6.25 -1.25 -18.09
CA LEU A 287 5.10 -0.40 -18.37
C LEU A 287 4.60 -0.59 -19.80
N VAL A 288 5.50 -0.65 -20.79
CA VAL A 288 5.18 -0.95 -22.19
C VAL A 288 4.55 -2.34 -22.35
N ALA A 289 5.13 -3.35 -21.68
CA ALA A 289 4.60 -4.71 -21.67
C ALA A 289 3.18 -4.76 -21.06
N SER A 290 3.02 -4.23 -19.85
CA SER A 290 1.74 -4.22 -19.13
C SER A 290 0.64 -3.50 -19.91
N ASN A 291 0.97 -2.36 -20.52
CA ASN A 291 0.09 -1.63 -21.43
C ASN A 291 -0.35 -2.41 -22.68
N SER A 292 0.30 -3.54 -22.98
CA SER A 292 0.09 -4.33 -24.20
C SER A 292 -0.39 -5.76 -23.92
N GLY A 293 -0.39 -6.20 -22.65
CA GLY A 293 -0.69 -7.57 -22.23
C GLY A 293 -2.00 -7.68 -21.46
N ALA A 294 -3.13 -7.34 -22.09
CA ALA A 294 -4.42 -7.18 -21.42
C ALA A 294 -4.93 -8.42 -20.64
N LEU A 295 -4.46 -9.64 -20.97
CA LEU A 295 -4.77 -10.87 -20.22
C LEU A 295 -3.68 -11.31 -19.24
N ALA A 296 -2.47 -10.74 -19.34
CA ALA A 296 -1.31 -11.15 -18.55
C ALA A 296 -1.08 -10.29 -17.30
N VAL A 297 -1.65 -9.07 -17.28
CA VAL A 297 -1.50 -8.12 -16.17
C VAL A 297 -2.45 -8.45 -15.02
N TYR A 298 -1.91 -8.49 -13.80
CA TYR A 298 -2.69 -8.64 -12.57
C TYR A 298 -2.05 -7.86 -11.40
N GLY A 299 -2.42 -8.18 -10.16
CA GLY A 299 -1.95 -7.47 -8.96
C GLY A 299 -0.42 -7.45 -8.81
N PHE A 300 0.29 -8.44 -9.36
CA PHE A 300 1.75 -8.50 -9.38
C PHE A 300 2.36 -7.30 -10.12
N ASP A 301 1.94 -7.03 -11.35
CA ASP A 301 2.55 -6.01 -12.21
C ASP A 301 2.39 -4.62 -11.58
N THR A 302 1.22 -4.31 -11.01
CA THR A 302 0.98 -3.05 -10.26
C THR A 302 1.98 -2.84 -9.13
N LEU A 303 2.28 -3.89 -8.37
CA LEU A 303 3.27 -3.85 -7.28
C LEU A 303 4.71 -3.80 -7.81
N LEU A 304 4.98 -4.44 -8.95
CA LEU A 304 6.29 -4.42 -9.59
C LEU A 304 6.61 -3.02 -10.16
N HIS A 305 5.65 -2.34 -10.79
CA HIS A 305 5.79 -0.93 -11.15
C HIS A 305 6.12 -0.06 -9.94
N ALA A 306 5.42 -0.27 -8.81
CA ALA A 306 5.69 0.48 -7.58
C ALA A 306 7.12 0.20 -7.07
N ALA A 307 7.52 -1.06 -6.95
CA ALA A 307 8.86 -1.45 -6.48
C ALA A 307 9.98 -0.87 -7.37
N LEU A 308 9.84 -0.97 -8.70
CA LEU A 308 10.78 -0.40 -9.65
C LEU A 308 10.81 1.14 -9.57
N PHE A 309 9.65 1.81 -9.41
CA PHE A 309 9.58 3.26 -9.20
C PHE A 309 10.34 3.71 -7.95
N TYR A 310 10.18 3.02 -6.81
CA TYR A 310 10.98 3.34 -5.62
C TYR A 310 12.47 3.16 -5.87
N LEU A 311 12.88 2.11 -6.60
CA LEU A 311 14.30 1.86 -6.96
C LEU A 311 14.90 2.91 -7.92
N VAL A 312 14.08 3.65 -8.69
CA VAL A 312 14.53 4.83 -9.45
C VAL A 312 14.91 5.98 -8.52
N VAL A 313 14.10 6.22 -7.48
CA VAL A 313 14.28 7.35 -6.56
C VAL A 313 15.36 7.07 -5.52
N MET A 314 15.25 5.94 -4.82
CA MET A 314 16.07 5.64 -3.64
C MET A 314 17.48 5.15 -4.01
N PRO A 315 18.52 5.56 -3.27
CA PRO A 315 19.87 5.05 -3.48
C PRO A 315 19.97 3.58 -3.05
N SER A 316 20.17 2.69 -4.02
CA SER A 316 20.26 1.23 -3.85
C SER A 316 21.63 0.65 -4.25
N ALA A 317 22.57 1.50 -4.66
CA ALA A 317 23.93 1.13 -5.07
C ALA A 317 24.88 0.89 -3.90
N GLY A 318 24.61 1.40 -2.70
CA GLY A 318 25.60 1.41 -1.61
C GLY A 318 25.93 0.05 -0.97
N ARG A 319 25.25 -1.04 -1.32
CA ARG A 319 25.58 -2.41 -0.90
C ARG A 319 25.31 -3.43 -2.01
N TRP A 320 26.13 -4.49 -2.01
CA TRP A 320 26.03 -5.66 -2.90
C TRP A 320 25.87 -5.29 -4.38
N SER A 321 26.63 -4.31 -4.86
CA SER A 321 26.51 -3.75 -6.22
C SER A 321 27.86 -3.72 -6.95
N VAL A 322 27.81 -3.85 -8.27
CA VAL A 322 28.96 -3.65 -9.17
C VAL A 322 29.44 -2.20 -9.10
N ASP A 323 28.53 -1.22 -9.04
CA ASP A 323 28.93 0.20 -8.92
C ASP A 323 29.75 0.46 -7.66
N ARG A 324 29.41 -0.17 -6.51
CA ARG A 324 30.20 -0.05 -5.28
C ARG A 324 31.54 -0.78 -5.39
N TRP A 325 31.59 -1.96 -5.99
CA TRP A 325 32.84 -2.67 -6.21
C TRP A 325 33.81 -1.87 -7.09
N ARG A 326 33.29 -1.09 -8.05
CA ARG A 326 34.04 -0.15 -8.90
C ARG A 326 34.38 1.19 -8.22
N GLY A 327 34.02 1.40 -6.95
CA GLY A 327 34.21 2.68 -6.25
C GLY A 327 33.26 3.81 -6.69
N ALA A 328 32.32 3.55 -7.60
CA ALA A 328 31.37 4.53 -8.12
C ALA A 328 30.14 4.75 -7.20
N ALA A 329 30.05 4.06 -6.06
CA ALA A 329 28.95 4.20 -5.12
C ALA A 329 29.38 4.08 -3.64
N GLU A 330 28.99 5.09 -2.86
CA GLU A 330 29.17 5.13 -1.40
C GLU A 330 28.18 4.21 -0.67
N ALA A 331 28.63 3.66 0.46
CA ALA A 331 27.81 2.93 1.44
C ALA A 331 27.21 3.86 2.52
N SER A 332 27.53 5.15 2.48
CA SER A 332 27.15 6.16 3.47
C SER A 332 25.64 6.19 3.71
N PRO A 333 25.17 6.20 4.98
CA PRO A 333 23.75 6.34 5.28
C PRO A 333 23.18 7.65 4.71
N THR A 334 22.00 7.60 4.09
CA THR A 334 21.39 8.78 3.42
C THR A 334 19.99 9.11 3.93
N TRP A 335 19.65 10.40 3.96
CA TRP A 335 18.29 10.88 4.23
C TRP A 335 17.32 10.46 3.12
N LEU A 336 17.77 10.44 1.85
CA LEU A 336 16.95 10.04 0.71
C LEU A 336 16.62 8.53 0.76
N GLY A 337 17.56 7.70 1.23
CA GLY A 337 17.33 6.29 1.53
C GLY A 337 16.28 6.11 2.65
N ARG A 338 16.32 6.94 3.70
CA ARG A 338 15.29 6.94 4.76
C ARG A 338 13.93 7.33 4.18
N LEU A 339 13.85 8.44 3.48
CA LEU A 339 12.60 8.96 2.91
C LEU A 339 11.95 7.95 1.96
N GLY A 340 12.73 7.37 1.04
CA GLY A 340 12.26 6.33 0.13
C GLY A 340 11.75 5.08 0.87
N LEU A 341 12.51 4.60 1.85
CA LEU A 341 12.11 3.44 2.66
C LEU A 341 10.83 3.72 3.48
N ARG A 342 10.69 4.91 4.09
CA ARG A 342 9.49 5.29 4.84
C ARG A 342 8.28 5.41 3.92
N ALA A 343 8.44 6.03 2.76
CA ALA A 343 7.37 6.16 1.78
C ALA A 343 6.92 4.77 1.27
N LEU A 344 7.84 3.84 1.05
CA LEU A 344 7.53 2.45 0.68
C LEU A 344 6.86 1.69 1.84
N GLN A 345 7.33 1.83 3.09
CA GLN A 345 6.69 1.25 4.26
C GLN A 345 5.23 1.71 4.41
N VAL A 346 4.97 3.02 4.29
CA VAL A 346 3.61 3.58 4.37
C VAL A 346 2.76 3.12 3.19
N HIS A 347 3.30 3.09 1.96
CA HIS A 347 2.59 2.57 0.80
C HIS A 347 2.22 1.09 0.98
N LEU A 348 3.13 0.25 1.48
CA LEU A 348 2.84 -1.16 1.78
C LEU A 348 1.75 -1.31 2.85
N CYS A 349 1.76 -0.46 3.89
CA CYS A 349 0.66 -0.40 4.87
C CYS A 349 -0.70 -0.04 4.23
N LEU A 350 -0.72 0.90 3.28
CA LEU A 350 -1.93 1.28 2.55
C LEU A 350 -2.41 0.15 1.62
N VAL A 351 -1.49 -0.57 0.96
CA VAL A 351 -1.82 -1.74 0.13
C VAL A 351 -2.54 -2.81 0.96
N TYR A 352 -1.97 -3.19 2.11
CA TYR A 352 -2.59 -4.18 2.99
C TYR A 352 -3.91 -3.70 3.59
N LEU A 353 -3.99 -2.47 4.09
CA LEU A 353 -5.22 -1.94 4.67
C LEU A 353 -6.34 -1.84 3.63
N ASN A 354 -6.05 -1.39 2.41
CA ASN A 354 -7.02 -1.35 1.32
C ASN A 354 -7.47 -2.76 0.89
N ALA A 355 -6.55 -3.73 0.84
CA ALA A 355 -6.88 -5.12 0.57
C ALA A 355 -7.81 -5.69 1.66
N GLY A 356 -7.48 -5.49 2.93
CA GLY A 356 -8.27 -5.96 4.07
C GLY A 356 -9.66 -5.32 4.13
N LEU A 357 -9.75 -4.00 3.96
CA LEU A 357 -11.04 -3.28 3.97
C LEU A 357 -11.92 -3.63 2.77
N SER A 358 -11.35 -3.82 1.57
CA SER A 358 -12.16 -4.20 0.40
C SER A 358 -12.71 -5.63 0.52
N LYS A 359 -11.94 -6.54 1.13
CA LYS A 359 -12.42 -7.88 1.51
C LYS A 359 -13.48 -7.82 2.64
N ALA A 360 -13.23 -7.06 3.70
CA ALA A 360 -14.15 -6.92 4.84
C ALA A 360 -15.50 -6.30 4.45
N SER A 361 -15.55 -5.59 3.32
CA SER A 361 -16.79 -5.04 2.75
C SER A 361 -17.67 -6.10 2.03
N GLY A 362 -17.21 -7.36 1.91
CA GLY A 362 -17.95 -8.43 1.26
C GLY A 362 -18.33 -9.57 2.20
N ASP A 363 -19.62 -9.86 2.31
CA ASP A 363 -20.21 -10.89 3.18
C ASP A 363 -19.52 -12.26 3.06
N GLN A 364 -19.01 -12.61 1.88
CA GLN A 364 -18.30 -13.87 1.61
C GLN A 364 -17.03 -14.06 2.45
N TRP A 365 -16.40 -12.98 2.94
CA TRP A 365 -15.24 -13.07 3.84
C TRP A 365 -15.65 -13.30 5.29
N TRP A 366 -16.86 -12.92 5.67
CA TRP A 366 -17.40 -13.17 7.00
C TRP A 366 -17.93 -14.59 7.14
N SER A 367 -18.44 -15.20 6.05
CA SER A 367 -18.97 -16.56 6.03
C SER A 367 -17.95 -17.67 5.69
N GLY A 368 -16.71 -17.32 5.29
CA GLY A 368 -15.69 -18.29 4.83
C GLY A 368 -15.81 -18.72 3.36
N GLU A 369 -16.92 -18.34 2.71
CA GLU A 369 -17.23 -18.62 1.31
C GLU A 369 -16.16 -18.08 0.33
N ALA A 370 -15.46 -17.00 0.69
CA ALA A 370 -14.36 -16.48 -0.13
C ALA A 370 -13.23 -17.49 -0.30
N LEU A 371 -12.81 -18.16 0.77
CA LEU A 371 -11.75 -19.17 0.73
C LEU A 371 -12.27 -20.48 0.13
N TRP A 372 -13.52 -20.86 0.40
CA TRP A 372 -14.16 -22.00 -0.26
C TRP A 372 -14.15 -21.86 -1.79
N ARG A 373 -14.57 -20.70 -2.31
CA ARG A 373 -14.52 -20.39 -3.75
C ARG A 373 -13.11 -20.40 -4.32
N ALA A 374 -12.12 -19.91 -3.59
CA ALA A 374 -10.73 -19.94 -4.03
C ALA A 374 -10.22 -21.39 -4.15
N LEU A 375 -10.48 -22.24 -3.16
CA LEU A 375 -10.06 -23.65 -3.14
C LEU A 375 -10.80 -24.54 -4.15
N ARG A 376 -12.04 -24.17 -4.54
CA ARG A 376 -12.87 -24.92 -5.50
C ARG A 376 -12.89 -24.31 -6.90
N SER A 377 -12.06 -23.30 -7.16
CA SER A 377 -11.91 -22.64 -8.45
C SER A 377 -10.87 -23.39 -9.30
N PRO A 378 -11.22 -23.91 -10.50
CA PRO A 378 -10.27 -24.58 -11.38
C PRO A 378 -9.11 -23.69 -11.86
N GLN A 379 -9.23 -22.37 -11.69
CA GLN A 379 -8.16 -21.40 -11.97
C GLN A 379 -7.09 -21.36 -10.86
N PHE A 380 -7.41 -21.82 -9.65
CA PHE A 380 -6.54 -21.76 -8.47
C PHE A 380 -6.21 -23.14 -7.89
N GLU A 381 -6.84 -24.21 -8.37
CA GLU A 381 -6.65 -25.60 -7.93
C GLU A 381 -5.22 -26.13 -8.23
N GLN A 382 -4.26 -25.79 -7.36
CA GLN A 382 -2.87 -26.29 -7.40
C GLN A 382 -2.69 -27.61 -6.64
N VAL A 383 -3.53 -27.84 -5.62
CA VAL A 383 -3.49 -28.97 -4.70
C VAL A 383 -4.93 -29.42 -4.47
N ASP A 384 -5.19 -30.72 -4.50
CA ASP A 384 -6.50 -31.25 -4.12
C ASP A 384 -6.76 -30.99 -2.63
N LEU A 385 -7.61 -30.00 -2.38
CA LEU A 385 -8.07 -29.59 -1.06
C LEU A 385 -9.58 -29.78 -0.94
N ALA A 386 -10.17 -30.72 -1.71
CA ALA A 386 -11.60 -31.04 -1.65
C ALA A 386 -12.05 -31.38 -0.22
N LEU A 387 -11.25 -32.19 0.50
CA LEU A 387 -11.53 -32.53 1.90
C LEU A 387 -11.48 -31.32 2.83
N LEU A 388 -10.58 -30.34 2.61
CA LEU A 388 -10.53 -29.12 3.42
C LEU A 388 -11.72 -28.20 3.14
N ALA A 389 -12.24 -28.22 1.90
CA ALA A 389 -13.41 -27.48 1.50
C ALA A 389 -14.71 -27.95 2.21
N GLU A 390 -14.70 -29.12 2.84
CA GLU A 390 -15.82 -29.67 3.64
C GLU A 390 -15.85 -29.19 5.09
N TRP A 391 -14.91 -28.32 5.52
CA TRP A 391 -14.84 -27.79 6.90
C TRP A 391 -15.11 -26.27 6.97
N PRO A 392 -16.37 -25.81 6.87
CA PRO A 392 -16.72 -24.39 6.83
C PRO A 392 -16.10 -23.53 7.93
N LEU A 393 -16.02 -24.05 9.16
CA LEU A 393 -15.43 -23.33 10.31
C LEU A 393 -13.93 -23.04 10.11
N VAL A 394 -13.18 -23.94 9.48
CA VAL A 394 -11.75 -23.74 9.18
C VAL A 394 -11.60 -22.68 8.08
N LEU A 395 -12.45 -22.71 7.05
CA LEU A 395 -12.43 -21.72 5.97
C LEU A 395 -12.81 -20.33 6.47
N GLN A 396 -13.84 -20.25 7.32
CA GLN A 396 -14.28 -19.03 7.98
C GLN A 396 -13.19 -18.45 8.89
N ALA A 397 -12.55 -19.29 9.73
CA ALA A 397 -11.40 -18.88 10.53
C ALA A 397 -10.21 -18.40 9.69
N GLY A 398 -9.94 -19.04 8.54
CA GLY A 398 -8.92 -18.61 7.58
C GLY A 398 -9.22 -17.25 6.94
N CYS A 399 -10.48 -16.99 6.58
CA CYS A 399 -10.91 -15.67 6.13
C CYS A 399 -10.77 -14.62 7.23
N TRP A 400 -11.19 -14.91 8.47
CA TRP A 400 -11.05 -13.97 9.60
C TRP A 400 -9.59 -13.71 9.98
N LEU A 401 -8.71 -14.71 9.88
CA LEU A 401 -7.26 -14.55 10.07
C LEU A 401 -6.65 -13.65 9.00
N THR A 402 -7.04 -13.83 7.73
CA THR A 402 -6.68 -12.91 6.64
C THR A 402 -7.19 -11.50 6.94
N LEU A 403 -8.44 -11.41 7.40
CA LEU A 403 -9.10 -10.24 8.00
C LEU A 403 -8.17 -9.45 8.93
N PHE A 404 -7.79 -10.14 10.00
CA PHE A 404 -6.99 -9.63 11.10
C PHE A 404 -5.61 -9.19 10.65
N ILE A 405 -4.90 -10.03 9.88
CA ILE A 405 -3.54 -9.75 9.39
C ILE A 405 -3.53 -8.50 8.49
N GLU A 406 -4.39 -8.44 7.47
CA GLU A 406 -4.37 -7.35 6.47
C GLU A 406 -4.86 -6.02 7.06
N CYS A 407 -5.98 -6.01 7.79
CA CYS A 407 -6.51 -4.79 8.41
C CYS A 407 -5.60 -4.29 9.54
N GLY A 408 -5.03 -5.20 10.34
CA GLY A 408 -4.13 -4.85 11.44
C GLY A 408 -2.73 -4.43 10.99
N TYR A 409 -2.29 -4.82 9.79
CA TYR A 409 -0.93 -4.60 9.28
C TYR A 409 -0.47 -3.14 9.43
N ALA A 410 -1.30 -2.19 8.98
CA ALA A 410 -0.96 -0.77 8.96
C ALA A 410 -0.66 -0.17 10.34
N PHE A 411 -1.13 -0.82 11.41
CA PHE A 411 -0.98 -0.37 12.80
C PHE A 411 0.06 -1.22 13.56
N VAL A 412 -0.07 -2.55 13.50
CA VAL A 412 0.71 -3.46 14.35
C VAL A 412 2.18 -3.58 13.91
N ILE A 413 2.48 -3.45 12.61
CA ILE A 413 3.85 -3.61 12.08
C ILE A 413 4.86 -2.58 12.66
N TRP A 414 4.35 -1.43 13.13
CA TRP A 414 5.18 -0.39 13.73
C TRP A 414 5.62 -0.75 15.15
N VAL A 415 4.83 -1.51 15.90
CA VAL A 415 5.08 -1.92 17.29
C VAL A 415 6.30 -2.86 17.33
N PRO A 416 7.42 -2.51 17.99
CA PRO A 416 8.67 -3.27 17.88
C PRO A 416 8.57 -4.74 18.33
N SER A 417 7.81 -5.02 19.39
CA SER A 417 7.59 -6.38 19.91
C SER A 417 6.73 -7.25 18.99
N LEU A 418 5.74 -6.66 18.32
CA LEU A 418 4.79 -7.39 17.45
C LEU A 418 5.24 -7.43 15.99
N ARG A 419 6.19 -6.58 15.56
CA ARG A 419 6.65 -6.51 14.17
C ARG A 419 7.08 -7.86 13.61
N ARG A 420 7.96 -8.59 14.31
CA ARG A 420 8.47 -9.90 13.84
C ARG A 420 7.36 -10.96 13.70
N PRO A 421 6.52 -11.25 14.71
CA PRO A 421 5.44 -12.22 14.54
C PRO A 421 4.41 -11.79 13.48
N TRP A 422 4.07 -10.50 13.39
CA TRP A 422 3.15 -10.02 12.35
C TRP A 422 3.71 -10.17 10.94
N LEU A 423 5.01 -9.89 10.78
CA LEU A 423 5.74 -10.05 9.52
C LEU A 423 5.84 -11.52 9.11
N LEU A 424 6.08 -12.44 10.06
CA LEU A 424 6.06 -13.88 9.81
C LEU A 424 4.65 -14.37 9.44
N ALA A 425 3.60 -13.93 10.13
CA ALA A 425 2.22 -14.25 9.77
C ALA A 425 1.85 -13.72 8.38
N THR A 426 2.34 -12.54 8.01
CA THR A 426 2.14 -11.94 6.69
C THR A 426 2.91 -12.70 5.59
N ILE A 427 4.13 -13.16 5.86
CA ILE A 427 4.90 -14.02 4.94
C ILE A 427 4.22 -15.39 4.79
N ALA A 428 3.71 -15.97 5.87
CA ALA A 428 2.96 -17.23 5.86
C ALA A 428 1.66 -17.12 5.05
N LEU A 429 0.94 -16.00 5.16
CA LEU A 429 -0.23 -15.71 4.33
C LEU A 429 0.12 -15.73 2.83
N HIS A 430 1.21 -15.06 2.43
CA HIS A 430 1.68 -15.05 1.04
C HIS A 430 2.21 -16.42 0.57
N ALA A 431 2.87 -17.18 1.45
CA ALA A 431 3.26 -18.55 1.16
C ALA A 431 2.04 -19.45 0.93
N GLY A 432 0.99 -19.32 1.74
CA GLY A 432 -0.30 -19.98 1.52
C GLY A 432 -0.93 -19.61 0.18
N ILE A 433 -0.96 -18.33 -0.17
CA ILE A 433 -1.44 -17.86 -1.49
C ILE A 433 -0.61 -18.45 -2.65
N ALA A 434 0.71 -18.57 -2.48
CA ALA A 434 1.58 -19.17 -3.51
C ALA A 434 1.28 -20.67 -3.71
N VAL A 435 1.20 -21.43 -2.61
CA VAL A 435 1.00 -22.88 -2.64
C VAL A 435 -0.42 -23.26 -3.06
N PHE A 436 -1.43 -22.58 -2.52
CA PHE A 436 -2.84 -22.97 -2.68
C PHE A 436 -3.56 -22.25 -3.83
N MET A 437 -3.02 -21.15 -4.37
CA MET A 437 -3.63 -20.41 -5.49
C MET A 437 -2.70 -20.22 -6.69
N GLY A 438 -1.44 -20.70 -6.65
CA GLY A 438 -0.52 -20.63 -7.79
C GLY A 438 0.02 -19.22 -8.09
N LEU A 439 -0.26 -18.22 -7.24
CA LEU A 439 0.11 -16.81 -7.46
C LEU A 439 1.57 -16.53 -7.06
N TRP A 440 2.51 -17.36 -7.55
CA TRP A 440 3.91 -17.41 -7.10
C TRP A 440 4.63 -16.07 -7.19
N LEU A 441 4.53 -15.36 -8.33
CA LEU A 441 5.23 -14.09 -8.56
C LEU A 441 4.70 -12.97 -7.65
N PHE A 442 3.37 -12.89 -7.47
CA PHE A 442 2.73 -11.95 -6.55
C PHE A 442 3.22 -12.18 -5.12
N SER A 443 3.12 -13.42 -4.63
CA SER A 443 3.57 -13.77 -3.28
C SER A 443 5.07 -13.54 -3.09
N ALA A 444 5.92 -13.91 -4.05
CA ALA A 444 7.36 -13.70 -3.97
C ALA A 444 7.71 -12.20 -3.90
N LEU A 445 7.07 -11.36 -4.71
CA LEU A 445 7.27 -9.91 -4.65
C LEU A 445 6.77 -9.31 -3.33
N MET A 446 5.62 -9.77 -2.83
CA MET A 446 5.10 -9.32 -1.53
C MET A 446 6.04 -9.72 -0.38
N VAL A 447 6.62 -10.93 -0.40
CA VAL A 447 7.64 -11.34 0.58
C VAL A 447 8.89 -10.45 0.47
N VAL A 448 9.40 -10.18 -0.74
CA VAL A 448 10.53 -9.26 -0.96
C VAL A 448 10.26 -7.88 -0.39
N LEU A 449 9.10 -7.30 -0.68
CA LEU A 449 8.69 -5.98 -0.17
C LEU A 449 8.63 -5.96 1.36
N ASN A 450 8.08 -7.01 1.97
CA ASN A 450 7.96 -7.14 3.42
C ASN A 450 9.33 -7.29 4.11
N VAL A 451 10.19 -8.15 3.57
CA VAL A 451 11.55 -8.36 4.09
C VAL A 451 12.38 -7.09 3.98
N ALA A 452 12.37 -6.43 2.81
CA ALA A 452 13.08 -5.17 2.62
C ALA A 452 12.56 -4.06 3.54
N CYS A 453 11.24 -3.93 3.71
CA CYS A 453 10.66 -2.86 4.52
C CYS A 453 10.84 -3.05 6.04
N PHE A 454 10.68 -4.27 6.57
CA PHE A 454 10.49 -4.48 8.01
C PHE A 454 11.38 -5.56 8.64
N TRP A 455 12.03 -6.42 7.86
CA TRP A 455 12.98 -7.43 8.38
C TRP A 455 14.41 -6.89 8.42
N VAL A 456 14.87 -6.29 7.32
CA VAL A 456 16.24 -5.77 7.19
C VAL A 456 16.38 -4.53 8.06
N SER A 457 17.36 -4.54 8.98
CA SER A 457 17.65 -3.36 9.80
C SER A 457 18.10 -2.21 8.92
N ALA A 458 17.55 -1.03 9.21
CA ALA A 458 17.80 0.20 8.48
C ALA A 458 18.39 1.30 9.39
N ALA A 459 18.88 0.90 10.57
CA ALA A 459 19.68 1.74 11.45
C ALA A 459 21.09 1.89 10.86
N PRO A 460 21.73 3.08 10.95
CA PRO A 460 23.15 3.21 10.68
C PRO A 460 23.95 2.18 11.48
N ALA A 461 25.01 1.63 10.89
CA ALA A 461 25.99 0.89 11.66
C ALA A 461 26.58 1.83 12.74
N PRO A 462 26.91 1.34 13.94
CA PRO A 462 27.65 2.14 14.91
C PRO A 462 28.93 2.63 14.23
N THR A 463 29.11 3.94 14.15
CA THR A 463 30.42 4.51 13.79
C THR A 463 31.40 4.02 14.84
N ALA A 464 32.44 3.30 14.42
CA ALA A 464 33.55 3.02 15.31
C ALA A 464 34.01 4.37 15.91
N PRO A 465 34.30 4.44 17.22
CA PRO A 465 34.81 5.68 17.80
C PRO A 465 36.04 6.12 16.99
N PRO A 466 36.23 7.44 16.77
CA PRO A 466 37.41 7.91 16.07
C PRO A 466 38.62 7.33 16.80
N VAL A 467 39.48 6.63 16.06
CA VAL A 467 40.80 6.22 16.56
C VAL A 467 41.54 7.53 16.78
N LEU A 468 41.53 8.01 18.03
CA LEU A 468 42.36 9.13 18.43
C LEU A 468 43.79 8.76 18.04
N PRO A 469 44.55 9.66 17.38
CA PRO A 469 45.96 9.42 17.13
C PRO A 469 46.60 9.04 18.45
N THR A 470 47.20 7.85 18.52
CA THR A 470 47.95 7.45 19.71
C THR A 470 49.02 8.51 19.90
N GLU A 471 48.91 9.27 20.99
CA GLU A 471 49.86 10.32 21.33
C GLU A 471 51.23 9.67 21.38
N GLN A 472 52.08 9.98 20.40
CA GLN A 472 53.44 9.45 20.35
C GLN A 472 54.15 10.04 21.55
N ALA A 473 54.32 9.21 22.60
CA ALA A 473 55.06 9.60 23.78
C ALA A 473 56.41 10.18 23.34
N PRO A 474 56.80 11.38 23.81
CA PRO A 474 58.01 12.03 23.36
C PRO A 474 59.19 11.09 23.59
N SER A 475 59.92 10.79 22.52
CA SER A 475 61.12 9.98 22.57
C SER A 475 62.11 10.64 23.53
N ALA A 476 62.39 9.99 24.64
CA ALA A 476 63.39 10.47 25.59
C ALA A 476 64.74 10.56 24.88
N GLU A 477 65.29 11.78 24.76
CA GLU A 477 66.67 11.96 24.38
C GLU A 477 67.56 11.31 25.45
N PRO A 478 68.53 10.44 25.09
CA PRO A 478 69.54 10.01 26.02
C PRO A 478 70.44 11.20 26.36
N ALA A 479 70.47 11.58 27.64
CA ALA A 479 71.40 12.58 28.13
C ALA A 479 72.81 11.99 28.24
N SER A 480 73.81 12.77 27.80
CA SER A 480 75.28 12.58 27.86
C SER A 480 75.86 11.31 27.23
#